data_AF-A0A1H6RRL8-F1
#
_entry.id   AF-A0A1H6RRL8-F1
#
_cell.length_a   1.000
_cell.length_b   1.000
_cell.length_c   1.000
_cell.angle_alpha   90.00
_cell.angle_beta   90.00
_cell.angle_gamma   90.00
#
_symmetry.space_group_name_H-M   'P 1'
#
loop_
_entity.id
_entity.type
_entity.pdbx_description
1 polymer ?
#
loop_
_entity_poly.entity_id
_entity_poly.type
_entity_poly.pdbx_seq_one_letter_code
_entity_poly.pdbx_strand_id
1 'polypeptide(L)'
;MSQCRRVISLLVFSLPLAAWAETPVAGNSAGYGYVSNGYPQAIQDASGAYAGGAMSTPTSAQGEMFLQLQQLQDEVSRLRGMVEEQQHEVRRLKQESLDRYQDLDSRLSAAASAPVQQQNASAGAIDAGGTPVPAAAQAPASGGSSDPEKEKLYYDAAFDLIKAKDFDKASQAFAAFLRKYPNSQYAGNAQYWLGEVNLAKGDLQGAGQAFARVSQNYPKHPKVPDSLYKLADVERRLGNAGKAKSALQQVVAQYPGSSAAQLAQRDLQSLR
;
A
#
# COMPACT_ATOMS: atom_id res chain seq x y z
N MET A 1 55.99 33.62 -0.54
CA MET A 1 54.74 33.99 -1.24
C MET A 1 54.41 32.86 -2.20
N SER A 2 53.42 32.06 -1.82
CA SER A 2 53.05 30.80 -2.44
C SER A 2 52.15 31.07 -3.65
N GLN A 3 52.52 30.61 -4.85
CA GLN A 3 51.63 30.66 -6.01
C GLN A 3 51.50 29.30 -6.71
N CYS A 4 50.24 28.97 -6.96
CA CYS A 4 49.68 27.69 -7.38
C CYS A 4 50.20 27.18 -8.73
N ARG A 5 50.61 25.91 -8.76
CA ARG A 5 50.68 25.11 -10.00
C ARG A 5 49.27 24.65 -10.36
N ARG A 6 48.74 25.11 -11.51
CA ARG A 6 47.53 24.54 -12.14
C ARG A 6 47.97 23.44 -13.10
N VAL A 7 47.67 22.19 -12.77
CA VAL A 7 47.82 21.03 -13.66
C VAL A 7 46.44 20.75 -14.26
N ILE A 8 46.33 20.96 -15.58
CA ILE A 8 45.15 20.64 -16.38
C ILE A 8 45.33 19.19 -16.83
N SER A 9 44.68 18.25 -16.13
CA SER A 9 44.58 16.85 -16.57
C SER A 9 43.31 16.69 -17.42
N LEU A 10 43.50 16.57 -18.73
CA LEU A 10 42.47 16.13 -19.68
C LEU A 10 42.26 14.62 -19.50
N LEU A 11 41.15 14.24 -18.88
CA LEU A 11 40.77 12.85 -18.66
C LEU A 11 39.79 12.44 -19.77
N VAL A 12 40.30 11.62 -20.69
CA VAL A 12 39.58 11.05 -21.83
C VAL A 12 38.49 10.09 -21.32
N PHE A 13 37.23 10.40 -21.62
CA PHE A 13 36.07 9.61 -21.21
C PHE A 13 35.86 8.47 -22.21
N SER A 14 36.35 7.27 -21.90
CA SER A 14 36.07 6.04 -22.64
C SER A 14 34.71 5.48 -22.22
N LEU A 15 33.72 5.55 -23.12
CA LEU A 15 32.41 4.92 -22.97
C LEU A 15 32.49 3.39 -23.17
N PRO A 16 31.92 2.55 -22.29
CA PRO A 16 31.68 1.15 -22.59
C PRO A 16 30.34 0.98 -23.34
N LEU A 17 30.37 0.28 -24.48
CA LEU A 17 29.19 -0.20 -25.19
C LEU A 17 28.43 -1.20 -24.30
N ALA A 18 27.14 -0.95 -24.06
CA ALA A 18 26.23 -1.93 -23.49
C ALA A 18 25.68 -2.82 -24.61
N ALA A 19 26.13 -4.08 -24.63
CA ALA A 19 25.54 -5.15 -25.43
C ALA A 19 24.34 -5.73 -24.67
N TRP A 20 23.16 -5.72 -25.29
CA TRP A 20 21.97 -6.40 -24.78
C TRP A 20 21.98 -7.83 -25.31
N ALA A 21 22.22 -8.80 -24.44
CA ALA A 21 22.03 -10.22 -24.75
C ALA A 21 20.62 -10.63 -24.28
N GLU A 22 19.82 -11.15 -25.20
CA GLU A 22 18.51 -11.73 -24.90
C GLU A 22 18.69 -13.15 -24.34
N THR A 23 17.99 -13.48 -23.26
CA THR A 23 17.92 -14.84 -22.70
C THR A 23 16.55 -15.46 -22.96
N PRO A 24 16.45 -16.66 -23.54
CA PRO A 24 15.18 -17.31 -23.84
C PRO A 24 14.49 -17.84 -22.56
N VAL A 25 13.17 -17.66 -22.46
CA VAL A 25 12.33 -18.22 -21.40
C VAL A 25 11.90 -19.64 -21.79
N ALA A 26 12.28 -20.64 -20.98
CA ALA A 26 11.79 -22.01 -21.10
C ALA A 26 10.53 -22.16 -20.25
N GLY A 27 9.42 -22.54 -20.88
CA GLY A 27 8.15 -22.81 -20.20
C GLY A 27 8.19 -24.12 -19.43
N ASN A 28 7.53 -24.16 -18.27
CA ASN A 28 7.20 -25.41 -17.60
C ASN A 28 5.73 -25.37 -17.14
N SER A 29 4.91 -26.14 -17.84
CA SER A 29 3.49 -26.36 -17.57
C SER A 29 3.31 -27.49 -16.56
N ALA A 30 2.80 -27.18 -15.38
CA ALA A 30 2.30 -28.17 -14.43
C ALA A 30 0.91 -27.73 -13.95
N GLY A 31 -0.10 -28.51 -14.35
CA GLY A 31 -1.51 -28.27 -14.03
C GLY A 31 -1.86 -28.57 -12.58
N TYR A 32 -2.78 -27.79 -12.04
CA TYR A 32 -3.45 -28.05 -10.76
C TYR A 32 -4.91 -28.42 -11.04
N GLY A 33 -5.25 -29.69 -10.77
CA GLY A 33 -6.63 -30.17 -10.76
C GLY A 33 -7.26 -30.02 -9.38
N TYR A 34 -8.45 -29.43 -9.32
CA TYR A 34 -9.32 -29.43 -8.14
C TYR A 34 -10.27 -30.63 -8.20
N VAL A 35 -10.28 -31.46 -7.16
CA VAL A 35 -11.26 -32.54 -6.93
C VAL A 35 -12.33 -32.01 -5.97
N SER A 36 -13.60 -32.06 -6.40
CA SER A 36 -14.77 -31.83 -5.55
C SER A 36 -15.54 -33.14 -5.41
N ASN A 37 -15.76 -33.56 -4.16
CA ASN A 37 -16.50 -34.76 -3.77
C ASN A 37 -18.03 -34.57 -3.94
N GLY A 38 -18.71 -35.62 -4.44
CA GLY A 38 -20.15 -35.81 -4.39
C GLY A 38 -20.48 -37.29 -4.07
N TYR A 39 -21.52 -37.51 -3.27
CA TYR A 39 -21.89 -38.78 -2.61
C TYR A 39 -22.27 -39.95 -3.53
N PRO A 40 -22.26 -41.22 -3.03
CA PRO A 40 -22.31 -42.44 -3.84
C PRO A 40 -23.73 -43.03 -3.97
N GLN A 41 -24.03 -43.63 -5.12
CA GLN A 41 -25.06 -44.68 -5.32
C GLN A 41 -24.56 -45.59 -6.45
N ALA A 42 -24.20 -46.84 -6.14
CA ALA A 42 -25.04 -48.05 -6.22
C ALA A 42 -24.75 -48.82 -7.52
N ILE A 43 -24.20 -50.03 -7.35
CA ILE A 43 -23.84 -50.99 -8.40
C ILE A 43 -25.12 -51.67 -8.91
N GLN A 44 -25.27 -51.77 -10.24
CA GLN A 44 -25.96 -52.92 -10.80
C GLN A 44 -25.43 -53.29 -12.19
N ASP A 45 -25.12 -54.57 -12.29
CA ASP A 45 -24.55 -55.38 -13.36
C ASP A 45 -25.40 -55.36 -14.64
N ALA A 46 -24.77 -55.34 -15.83
CA ALA A 46 -25.30 -55.95 -17.06
C ALA A 46 -24.29 -55.89 -18.22
N SER A 47 -23.88 -57.08 -18.64
CA SER A 47 -23.11 -57.44 -19.83
C SER A 47 -23.50 -56.70 -21.13
N GLY A 48 -22.50 -56.22 -21.87
CA GLY A 48 -22.67 -55.76 -23.25
C GLY A 48 -21.33 -55.39 -23.89
N ALA A 49 -20.78 -56.30 -24.68
CA ALA A 49 -19.63 -56.05 -25.54
C ALA A 49 -20.01 -55.13 -26.71
N TYR A 50 -19.26 -54.05 -26.93
CA TYR A 50 -18.93 -53.57 -28.28
C TYR A 50 -17.69 -52.66 -28.27
N ALA A 51 -16.92 -52.79 -29.34
CA ALA A 51 -15.67 -52.12 -29.62
C ALA A 51 -15.80 -50.59 -29.65
N GLY A 52 -14.72 -49.92 -29.22
CA GLY A 52 -14.58 -48.47 -29.30
C GLY A 52 -13.32 -48.01 -28.59
N GLY A 53 -12.15 -48.37 -29.13
CA GLY A 53 -10.91 -47.71 -28.76
C GLY A 53 -11.01 -46.24 -29.13
N ALA A 54 -11.36 -45.39 -28.16
CA ALA A 54 -11.28 -43.95 -28.30
C ALA A 54 -9.80 -43.58 -28.35
N MET A 55 -9.29 -43.48 -29.58
CA MET A 55 -8.00 -42.88 -29.87
C MET A 55 -8.11 -41.39 -29.53
N SER A 56 -7.54 -40.99 -28.39
CA SER A 56 -7.30 -39.60 -28.05
C SER A 56 -6.37 -39.02 -29.12
N THR A 57 -6.91 -38.33 -30.12
CA THR A 57 -6.09 -37.56 -31.04
C THR A 57 -5.45 -36.43 -30.23
N PRO A 58 -4.11 -36.26 -30.28
CA PRO A 58 -3.50 -35.10 -29.64
C PRO A 58 -4.03 -33.86 -30.34
N THR A 59 -4.73 -33.00 -29.59
CA THR A 59 -5.07 -31.65 -30.04
C THR A 59 -3.76 -31.01 -30.47
N SER A 60 -3.61 -30.75 -31.78
CA SER A 60 -2.35 -30.23 -32.30
C SER A 60 -1.98 -28.95 -31.54
N ALA A 61 -0.71 -28.80 -31.16
CA ALA A 61 -0.22 -27.64 -30.41
C ALA A 61 -0.58 -26.28 -31.06
N GLN A 62 -0.88 -26.28 -32.37
CA GLN A 62 -1.39 -25.14 -33.12
C GLN A 62 -2.85 -24.77 -32.75
N GLY A 63 -3.70 -25.75 -32.46
CA GLY A 63 -5.06 -25.53 -31.95
C GLY A 63 -5.08 -25.04 -30.50
N GLU A 64 -4.18 -25.55 -29.66
CA GLU A 64 -4.02 -25.05 -28.27
C GLU A 64 -3.54 -23.60 -28.23
N MET A 65 -2.58 -23.23 -29.10
CA MET A 65 -2.11 -21.85 -29.24
C MET A 65 -3.23 -20.89 -29.69
N PHE A 66 -4.08 -21.32 -30.62
CA PHE A 66 -5.23 -20.53 -31.08
C PHE A 66 -6.25 -20.30 -29.97
N LEU A 67 -6.55 -21.35 -29.19
CA LEU A 67 -7.42 -21.24 -28.01
C LEU A 67 -6.83 -20.31 -26.95
N GLN A 68 -5.51 -20.34 -26.74
CA GLN A 68 -4.83 -19.44 -25.82
C GLN A 68 -4.85 -17.99 -26.29
N LEU A 69 -4.69 -17.73 -27.59
CA LEU A 69 -4.84 -16.39 -28.18
C LEU A 69 -6.27 -15.86 -28.03
N GLN A 70 -7.28 -16.72 -28.16
CA GLN A 70 -8.66 -16.33 -27.97
C GLN A 70 -8.96 -16.02 -26.49
N GLN A 71 -8.44 -16.84 -25.57
CA GLN A 71 -8.54 -16.61 -24.14
C GLN A 71 -7.87 -15.29 -23.71
N LEU A 72 -6.69 -14.98 -24.26
CA LEU A 72 -5.99 -13.72 -23.98
C LEU A 72 -6.77 -12.50 -24.49
N GLN A 73 -7.41 -12.59 -25.66
CA GLN A 73 -8.22 -11.50 -26.20
C GLN A 73 -9.48 -11.23 -25.34
N ASP A 74 -10.12 -12.30 -24.86
CA ASP A 74 -11.25 -12.18 -23.93
C ASP A 74 -10.81 -11.57 -22.59
N GLU A 75 -9.66 -11.98 -22.07
CA GLU A 75 -9.12 -11.46 -20.82
C GLU A 75 -8.73 -9.98 -20.94
N VAL A 76 -8.10 -9.56 -22.04
CA VAL A 76 -7.78 -8.15 -22.30
C VAL A 76 -9.06 -7.30 -22.39
N SER A 77 -10.10 -7.82 -23.04
CA SER A 77 -11.39 -7.13 -23.15
C SER A 77 -12.05 -6.98 -21.78
N ARG A 78 -11.99 -8.03 -20.95
CA ARG A 78 -12.50 -8.02 -19.57
C ARG A 78 -11.72 -7.07 -18.67
N LEU A 79 -10.39 -7.06 -18.77
CA LEU A 79 -9.52 -6.16 -18.03
C LEU A 79 -9.77 -4.70 -18.41
N ARG A 80 -9.95 -4.42 -19.70
CA ARG A 80 -10.31 -3.09 -20.18
C ARG A 80 -11.66 -2.63 -19.61
N GLY A 81 -12.66 -3.52 -19.59
CA GLY A 81 -13.94 -3.25 -18.95
C GLY A 81 -13.80 -2.89 -17.47
N MET A 82 -13.03 -3.67 -16.70
CA MET A 82 -12.75 -3.37 -15.29
C MET A 82 -12.01 -2.04 -15.10
N VAL A 83 -11.08 -1.68 -15.98
CA VAL A 83 -10.38 -0.39 -15.90
C VAL A 83 -11.34 0.78 -16.16
N GLU A 84 -12.22 0.67 -17.14
CA GLU A 84 -13.23 1.68 -17.44
C GLU A 84 -14.23 1.83 -16.28
N GLU A 85 -14.65 0.72 -15.67
CA GLU A 85 -15.51 0.71 -14.48
C GLU A 85 -14.83 1.38 -13.27
N GLN A 86 -13.59 1.00 -12.97
CA GLN A 86 -12.80 1.63 -11.90
C GLN A 86 -12.59 3.13 -12.15
N GLN A 87 -12.31 3.54 -13.39
CA GLN A 87 -12.19 4.96 -13.72
C GLN A 87 -13.52 5.71 -13.55
N HIS A 88 -14.66 5.08 -13.86
CA HIS A 88 -15.98 5.64 -13.61
C HIS A 88 -16.27 5.78 -12.12
N GLU A 89 -15.97 4.77 -11.33
CA GLU A 89 -16.16 4.79 -9.88
C GLU A 89 -15.29 5.85 -9.21
N VAL A 90 -14.02 5.98 -9.63
CA VAL A 90 -13.12 7.05 -9.16
C VAL A 90 -13.67 8.44 -9.52
N ARG A 91 -14.20 8.63 -10.73
CA ARG A 91 -14.82 9.92 -11.13
C ARG A 91 -16.06 10.21 -10.29
N ARG A 92 -16.91 9.22 -10.04
CA ARG A 92 -18.11 9.35 -9.21
C ARG A 92 -17.75 9.73 -7.77
N LEU A 93 -16.82 9.01 -7.14
CA LEU A 93 -16.39 9.29 -5.76
C LEU A 93 -15.78 10.68 -5.62
N LYS A 94 -15.03 11.16 -6.63
CA LYS A 94 -14.51 12.53 -6.66
C LYS A 94 -15.63 13.56 -6.73
N GLN A 95 -16.62 13.34 -7.59
CA GLN A 95 -17.76 14.25 -7.72
C GLN A 95 -18.57 14.31 -6.43
N GLU A 96 -18.89 13.16 -5.84
CA GLU A 96 -19.62 13.09 -4.57
C GLU A 96 -18.86 13.78 -3.43
N SER A 97 -17.53 13.60 -3.38
CA SER A 97 -16.70 14.32 -2.41
C SER A 97 -16.79 15.83 -2.60
N LEU A 98 -16.76 16.32 -3.85
CA LEU A 98 -16.80 17.75 -4.17
C LEU A 98 -18.16 18.37 -3.82
N ASP A 99 -19.25 17.70 -4.15
CA ASP A 99 -20.61 18.15 -3.83
C ASP A 99 -20.79 18.25 -2.31
N ARG A 100 -20.29 17.26 -1.56
CA ARG A 100 -20.32 17.26 -0.10
C ARG A 100 -19.52 18.44 0.48
N TYR A 101 -18.34 18.74 -0.06
CA TYR A 101 -17.55 19.90 0.36
C TYR A 101 -18.28 21.23 0.16
N GLN A 102 -19.00 21.39 -0.95
CA GLN A 102 -19.76 22.62 -1.23
C GLN A 102 -20.96 22.80 -0.29
N ASP A 103 -21.65 21.72 0.07
CA ASP A 103 -22.72 21.76 1.07
C ASP A 103 -22.19 22.21 2.44
N LEU A 104 -21.06 21.65 2.85
CA LEU A 104 -20.40 21.97 4.12
C LEU A 104 -19.96 23.44 4.17
N ASP A 105 -19.39 23.96 3.08
CA ASP A 105 -19.00 25.38 2.97
C ASP A 105 -20.21 26.31 3.01
N SER A 106 -21.31 25.95 2.35
CA SER A 106 -22.57 26.68 2.37
C SER A 106 -23.18 26.73 3.78
N ARG A 107 -23.07 25.64 4.54
CA ARG A 107 -23.55 25.55 5.92
C ARG A 107 -22.65 26.28 6.90
N LEU A 108 -21.33 26.24 6.70
CA LEU A 108 -20.37 26.93 7.55
C LEU A 108 -20.46 28.45 7.36
N SER A 109 -20.60 28.93 6.12
CA SER A 109 -20.83 30.34 5.83
C SER A 109 -22.17 30.83 6.38
N ALA A 110 -23.23 30.02 6.31
CA ALA A 110 -24.50 30.31 6.96
C ALA A 110 -24.37 30.38 8.50
N ALA A 111 -23.59 29.48 9.11
CA ALA A 111 -23.33 29.48 10.56
C ALA A 111 -22.44 30.64 11.00
N ALA A 112 -21.49 31.07 10.17
CA ALA A 112 -20.62 32.23 10.41
C ALA A 112 -21.37 33.58 10.27
N SER A 113 -22.55 33.57 9.65
CA SER A 113 -23.41 34.75 9.45
C SER A 113 -24.48 34.92 10.54
N ALA A 114 -24.56 33.99 11.51
CA ALA A 114 -25.47 34.10 12.64
C ALA A 114 -24.84 34.95 13.77
N PRO A 115 -25.54 35.98 14.29
CA PRO A 115 -25.01 36.78 15.39
C PRO A 115 -24.92 35.92 16.67
N VAL A 116 -23.69 35.74 17.18
CA VAL A 116 -23.40 35.02 18.41
C VAL A 116 -23.93 35.83 19.60
N GLN A 117 -25.04 35.40 20.20
CA GLN A 117 -25.42 35.85 21.54
C GLN A 117 -24.52 35.18 22.57
N GLN A 118 -23.63 35.98 23.14
CA GLN A 118 -22.70 35.63 24.19
C GLN A 118 -23.44 35.43 25.52
N GLN A 119 -23.55 34.18 25.97
CA GLN A 119 -24.08 33.85 27.28
C GLN A 119 -22.92 33.51 28.23
N ASN A 120 -22.57 34.50 29.05
CA ASN A 120 -21.81 34.34 30.29
C ASN A 120 -22.58 33.42 31.24
N ALA A 121 -21.92 32.41 31.78
CA ALA A 121 -22.34 31.72 32.99
C ALA A 121 -21.13 31.55 33.91
N SER A 122 -20.98 32.50 34.84
CA SER A 122 -20.09 32.44 35.99
C SER A 122 -20.80 31.80 37.18
N ALA A 123 -20.30 30.66 37.65
CA ALA A 123 -20.40 30.14 39.03
C ALA A 123 -19.39 28.98 39.10
N GLY A 124 -18.33 28.98 39.91
CA GLY A 124 -18.26 29.41 41.30
C GLY A 124 -18.38 28.17 42.20
N ALA A 125 -17.28 27.42 42.36
CA ALA A 125 -17.11 26.47 43.47
C ALA A 125 -15.63 26.44 43.86
N ILE A 126 -15.32 27.21 44.90
CA ILE A 126 -14.13 27.10 45.74
C ILE A 126 -14.42 25.98 46.75
N ASP A 127 -13.48 25.06 46.95
CA ASP A 127 -13.48 24.16 48.10
C ASP A 127 -12.19 24.33 48.89
N ALA A 128 -12.34 24.34 50.21
CA ALA A 128 -11.31 24.72 51.18
C ALA A 128 -10.48 23.50 51.61
N GLY A 129 -9.22 23.43 51.19
CA GLY A 129 -8.31 22.35 51.56
C GLY A 129 -6.94 22.50 50.88
N GLY A 130 -6.18 23.51 51.29
CA GLY A 130 -4.88 23.85 50.72
C GLY A 130 -3.80 22.80 50.95
N THR A 131 -3.71 21.81 50.05
CA THR A 131 -2.50 20.99 49.88
C THR A 131 -2.28 20.68 48.39
N PRO A 132 -1.16 21.08 47.77
CA PRO A 132 -0.85 20.70 46.39
C PRO A 132 -0.37 19.25 46.36
N VAL A 133 -1.20 18.35 45.83
CA VAL A 133 -0.77 17.00 45.44
C VAL A 133 -0.13 17.12 44.04
N PRO A 134 1.09 16.59 43.81
CA PRO A 134 1.69 16.61 42.48
C PRO A 134 0.83 15.79 41.52
N ALA A 135 0.32 16.46 40.50
CA ALA A 135 -0.43 15.85 39.42
C ALA A 135 0.43 14.78 38.75
N ALA A 136 -0.09 13.55 38.78
CA ALA A 136 0.39 12.46 37.96
C ALA A 136 0.49 12.89 36.49
N ALA A 137 1.51 12.36 35.83
CA ALA A 137 1.89 12.60 34.44
C ALA A 137 0.72 12.94 33.52
N GLN A 138 0.84 14.11 32.89
CA GLN A 138 0.02 14.56 31.78
C GLN A 138 -0.03 13.45 30.71
N ALA A 139 -1.20 12.81 30.59
CA ALA A 139 -1.56 12.14 29.35
C ALA A 139 -1.47 13.19 28.22
N PRO A 140 -0.88 12.86 27.05
CA PRO A 140 -0.77 13.81 25.97
C PRO A 140 -2.16 14.31 25.60
N ALA A 141 -2.26 15.65 25.56
CA ALA A 141 -3.47 16.40 25.29
C ALA A 141 -4.31 15.73 24.19
N SER A 142 -5.56 15.45 24.52
CA SER A 142 -6.62 15.16 23.57
C SER A 142 -6.57 16.22 22.48
N GLY A 143 -6.16 15.78 21.29
CA GLY A 143 -6.07 16.62 20.10
C GLY A 143 -7.40 17.33 19.88
N GLY A 144 -7.31 18.65 19.66
CA GLY A 144 -8.46 19.48 19.35
C GLY A 144 -9.29 18.82 18.26
N SER A 145 -10.61 18.81 18.45
CA SER A 145 -11.66 18.28 17.59
C SER A 145 -11.20 18.29 16.13
N SER A 146 -10.70 17.15 15.67
CA SER A 146 -10.09 17.07 14.37
C SER A 146 -11.20 16.87 13.37
N ASP A 147 -11.58 17.98 12.75
CA ASP A 147 -12.53 18.05 11.66
C ASP A 147 -12.10 17.05 10.56
N PRO A 148 -12.84 15.93 10.36
CA PRO A 148 -12.44 14.87 9.43
C PRO A 148 -12.28 15.37 8.00
N GLU A 149 -12.99 16.44 7.63
CA GLU A 149 -12.94 17.06 6.32
C GLU A 149 -11.61 17.77 6.10
N LYS A 150 -11.13 18.48 7.13
CA LYS A 150 -9.80 19.10 7.11
C LYS A 150 -8.72 18.05 7.05
N GLU A 151 -8.81 16.99 7.86
CA GLU A 151 -7.83 15.89 7.81
C GLU A 151 -7.73 15.32 6.39
N LYS A 152 -8.87 15.02 5.76
CA LYS A 152 -8.91 14.53 4.39
C LYS A 152 -8.26 15.52 3.40
N LEU A 153 -8.53 16.83 3.53
CA LEU A 153 -7.91 17.84 2.66
C LEU A 153 -6.38 17.86 2.78
N TYR A 154 -5.83 17.78 4.01
CA TYR A 154 -4.37 17.71 4.20
C TYR A 154 -3.78 16.43 3.62
N TYR A 155 -4.48 15.31 3.78
CA TYR A 155 -4.07 14.02 3.23
C TYR A 155 -4.08 14.02 1.69
N ASP A 156 -5.16 14.52 1.08
CA ASP A 156 -5.32 14.59 -0.37
C ASP A 156 -4.28 15.52 -1.00
N ALA A 157 -4.00 16.67 -0.38
CA ALA A 157 -2.95 17.58 -0.82
C ALA A 157 -1.56 16.93 -0.80
N ALA A 158 -1.25 16.11 0.20
CA ALA A 158 -0.01 15.34 0.25
C ALA A 158 0.04 14.29 -0.89
N PHE A 159 -1.10 13.68 -1.21
CA PHE A 159 -1.20 12.70 -2.29
C PHE A 159 -1.10 13.34 -3.68
N ASP A 160 -1.60 14.56 -3.87
CA ASP A 160 -1.44 15.29 -5.14
C ASP A 160 0.03 15.60 -5.44
N LEU A 161 0.86 15.81 -4.41
CA LEU A 161 2.31 15.95 -4.58
C LEU A 161 2.97 14.66 -5.10
N ILE A 162 2.48 13.48 -4.68
CA ILE A 162 2.92 12.19 -5.25
C ILE A 162 2.58 12.14 -6.75
N LYS A 163 1.37 12.54 -7.14
CA LYS A 163 0.95 12.56 -8.56
C LYS A 163 1.82 13.50 -9.39
N ALA A 164 2.19 14.65 -8.81
CA ALA A 164 3.11 15.61 -9.39
C ALA A 164 4.58 15.13 -9.39
N LYS A 165 4.87 13.96 -8.81
CA LYS A 165 6.22 13.42 -8.58
C LYS A 165 7.13 14.33 -7.75
N ASP A 166 6.55 15.26 -6.99
CA ASP A 166 7.27 16.11 -6.05
C ASP A 166 7.40 15.35 -4.71
N PHE A 167 8.26 14.33 -4.72
CA PHE A 167 8.41 13.42 -3.59
C PHE A 167 9.01 14.13 -2.36
N ASP A 168 9.82 15.16 -2.54
CA ASP A 168 10.36 15.97 -1.45
C ASP A 168 9.24 16.66 -0.69
N LYS A 169 8.38 17.42 -1.38
CA LYS A 169 7.23 18.05 -0.73
C LYS A 169 6.22 17.03 -0.21
N ALA A 170 5.99 15.93 -0.93
CA ALA A 170 5.09 14.88 -0.47
C ALA A 170 5.54 14.30 0.87
N SER A 171 6.83 13.98 1.02
CA SER A 171 7.39 13.44 2.28
C SER A 171 7.20 14.41 3.45
N GLN A 172 7.42 15.71 3.21
CA GLN A 172 7.20 16.76 4.21
C GLN A 172 5.72 16.91 4.56
N ALA A 173 4.83 16.86 3.58
CA ALA A 173 3.39 16.97 3.77
C ALA A 173 2.82 15.79 4.59
N PHE A 174 3.22 14.55 4.29
CA PHE A 174 2.81 13.39 5.10
C PHE A 174 3.40 13.45 6.50
N ALA A 175 4.67 13.82 6.67
CA ALA A 175 5.26 14.00 8.00
C ALA A 175 4.53 15.07 8.82
N ALA A 176 4.17 16.20 8.19
CA ALA A 176 3.38 17.25 8.82
C ALA A 176 1.97 16.77 9.18
N PHE A 177 1.32 16.01 8.28
CA PHE A 177 0.02 15.39 8.53
C PHE A 177 0.07 14.48 9.76
N LEU A 178 1.04 13.58 9.83
CA LEU A 178 1.19 12.61 10.92
C LEU A 178 1.49 13.28 12.28
N ARG A 179 2.21 14.41 12.26
CA ARG A 179 2.45 15.22 13.46
C ARG A 179 1.18 15.96 13.91
N LYS A 180 0.38 16.44 12.96
CA LYS A 180 -0.81 17.24 13.23
C LYS A 180 -2.03 16.39 13.59
N TYR A 181 -2.18 15.24 12.94
CA TYR A 181 -3.33 14.35 13.06
C TYR A 181 -2.89 12.89 13.31
N PRO A 182 -2.16 12.61 14.42
CA PRO A 182 -1.60 11.29 14.69
C PRO A 182 -2.66 10.20 14.87
N ASN A 183 -3.88 10.59 15.29
CA ASN A 183 -5.01 9.69 15.54
C ASN A 183 -6.05 9.69 14.41
N SER A 184 -5.76 10.34 13.28
CA SER A 184 -6.67 10.37 12.13
C SER A 184 -6.92 8.96 11.58
N GLN A 185 -8.11 8.74 11.05
CA GLN A 185 -8.41 7.55 10.24
C GLN A 185 -7.44 7.38 9.05
N TYR A 186 -6.87 8.47 8.54
CA TYR A 186 -5.90 8.44 7.46
C TYR A 186 -4.46 8.25 7.94
N ALA A 187 -4.18 8.31 9.24
CA ALA A 187 -2.82 8.34 9.77
C ALA A 187 -2.05 7.05 9.48
N GLY A 188 -2.68 5.88 9.63
CA GLY A 188 -2.05 4.61 9.27
C GLY A 188 -1.68 4.53 7.77
N ASN A 189 -2.54 5.05 6.90
CA ASN A 189 -2.27 5.11 5.47
C ASN A 189 -1.21 6.16 5.12
N ALA A 190 -1.26 7.35 5.72
CA ALA A 190 -0.27 8.41 5.57
C ALA A 190 1.13 7.96 6.00
N GLN A 191 1.24 7.17 7.07
CA GLN A 191 2.49 6.59 7.54
C GLN A 191 3.07 5.58 6.54
N TYR A 192 2.22 4.77 5.91
CA TYR A 192 2.60 3.89 4.80
C TYR A 192 3.07 4.68 3.57
N TRP A 193 2.32 5.71 3.16
CA TRP A 193 2.68 6.56 2.02
C TRP A 193 3.96 7.34 2.24
N LEU A 194 4.24 7.79 3.47
CA LEU A 194 5.53 8.38 3.80
C LEU A 194 6.69 7.40 3.51
N GLY A 195 6.50 6.11 3.82
CA GLY A 195 7.46 5.07 3.47
C GLY A 195 7.65 4.89 1.97
N GLU A 196 6.55 4.81 1.22
CA GLU A 196 6.58 4.66 -0.25
C GLU A 196 7.21 5.89 -0.93
N VAL A 197 6.93 7.10 -0.44
CA VAL A 197 7.53 8.34 -0.95
C VAL A 197 9.02 8.37 -0.64
N ASN A 198 9.44 8.02 0.57
CA ASN A 198 10.87 7.95 0.90
C ASN A 198 11.59 6.89 0.05
N LEU A 199 10.93 5.78 -0.25
CA LEU A 199 11.45 4.79 -1.20
C LEU A 199 11.65 5.36 -2.60
N ALA A 200 10.67 6.11 -3.10
CA ALA A 200 10.73 6.76 -4.42
C ALA A 200 11.88 7.78 -4.50
N LYS A 201 12.22 8.43 -3.38
CA LYS A 201 13.38 9.33 -3.25
C LYS A 201 14.72 8.61 -3.14
N GLY A 202 14.72 7.30 -2.92
CA GLY A 202 15.93 6.53 -2.59
C GLY A 202 16.38 6.67 -1.13
N ASP A 203 15.61 7.33 -0.27
CA ASP A 203 15.87 7.39 1.17
C ASP A 203 15.41 6.09 1.86
N LEU A 204 16.27 5.08 1.78
CA LEU A 204 16.02 3.76 2.36
C LEU A 204 15.89 3.81 3.88
N GLN A 205 16.67 4.66 4.55
CA GLN A 205 16.62 4.78 6.01
C GLN A 205 15.28 5.39 6.45
N GLY A 206 14.88 6.51 5.83
CA GLY A 206 13.59 7.15 6.10
C GLY A 206 12.41 6.26 5.73
N ALA A 207 12.52 5.48 4.64
CA ALA A 207 11.50 4.50 4.27
C ALA A 207 11.32 3.40 5.32
N GLY A 208 12.42 2.78 5.75
CA GLY A 208 12.39 1.71 6.75
C GLY A 208 11.77 2.18 8.06
N GLN A 209 12.18 3.36 8.55
CA GLN A 209 11.57 3.96 9.73
C GLN A 209 10.07 4.22 9.55
N ALA A 210 9.66 4.72 8.39
CA ALA A 210 8.26 5.02 8.14
C ALA A 210 7.39 3.76 8.10
N PHE A 211 7.84 2.68 7.45
CA PHE A 211 7.11 1.41 7.43
C PHE A 211 7.06 0.73 8.80
N ALA A 212 8.16 0.74 9.55
CA ALA A 212 8.19 0.18 10.91
C ALA A 212 7.19 0.89 11.83
N ARG A 213 7.02 2.21 11.68
CA ARG A 213 6.03 2.98 12.46
C ARG A 213 4.58 2.59 12.16
N VAL A 214 4.27 2.00 11.00
CA VAL A 214 2.89 1.55 10.72
C VAL A 214 2.47 0.47 11.70
N SER A 215 3.30 -0.56 11.91
CA SER A 215 2.99 -1.63 12.86
C SER A 215 3.09 -1.18 14.33
N GLN A 216 3.97 -0.23 14.64
CA GLN A 216 4.16 0.29 15.99
C GLN A 216 3.03 1.22 16.44
N ASN A 217 2.64 2.17 15.60
CA ASN A 217 1.67 3.21 15.96
C ASN A 217 0.25 2.87 15.53
N TYR A 218 0.11 2.04 14.48
CA TYR A 218 -1.18 1.67 13.88
C TYR A 218 -1.34 0.14 13.75
N PRO A 219 -1.15 -0.65 14.83
CA PRO A 219 -1.05 -2.12 14.78
C PRO A 219 -2.29 -2.83 14.21
N LYS A 220 -3.46 -2.19 14.24
CA LYS A 220 -4.72 -2.72 13.71
C LYS A 220 -5.02 -2.27 12.28
N HIS A 221 -4.17 -1.43 11.68
CA HIS A 221 -4.45 -0.86 10.37
C HIS A 221 -4.28 -1.90 9.25
N PRO A 222 -5.14 -1.90 8.21
CA PRO A 222 -5.07 -2.89 7.13
C PRO A 222 -3.75 -2.89 6.35
N LYS A 223 -2.98 -1.78 6.40
CA LYS A 223 -1.67 -1.66 5.73
C LYS A 223 -0.50 -2.25 6.53
N VAL A 224 -0.71 -2.76 7.74
CA VAL A 224 0.40 -3.34 8.53
C VAL A 224 1.11 -4.49 7.81
N PRO A 225 0.42 -5.48 7.22
CA PRO A 225 1.08 -6.58 6.52
C PRO A 225 1.92 -6.08 5.33
N ASP A 226 1.33 -5.17 4.52
CA ASP A 226 2.02 -4.53 3.40
C ASP A 226 3.26 -3.76 3.86
N SER A 227 3.14 -3.00 4.96
CA SER A 227 4.23 -2.19 5.52
C SER A 227 5.38 -3.05 6.01
N LEU A 228 5.09 -4.16 6.69
CA LEU A 228 6.11 -5.08 7.17
C LEU A 228 6.85 -5.79 6.02
N TYR A 229 6.13 -6.15 4.95
CA TYR A 229 6.76 -6.69 3.75
C TYR A 229 7.66 -5.64 3.06
N LYS A 230 7.18 -4.39 2.95
CA LYS A 230 7.98 -3.27 2.42
C LYS A 230 9.21 -2.97 3.29
N LEU A 231 9.06 -3.04 4.62
CA LEU A 231 10.18 -2.93 5.56
C LEU A 231 11.22 -4.01 5.28
N ALA A 232 10.81 -5.26 5.05
CA ALA A 232 11.74 -6.32 4.71
C ALA A 232 12.52 -6.04 3.41
N ASP A 233 11.83 -5.55 2.37
CA ASP A 233 12.48 -5.16 1.12
C ASP A 233 13.50 -4.04 1.33
N VAL A 234 13.13 -3.02 2.10
CA VAL A 234 14.02 -1.91 2.46
C VAL A 234 15.25 -2.39 3.23
N GLU A 235 15.05 -3.20 4.26
CA GLU A 235 16.14 -3.75 5.07
C GLU A 235 17.09 -4.62 4.23
N ARG A 236 16.55 -5.36 3.27
CA ARG A 236 17.36 -6.13 2.31
C ARG A 236 18.21 -5.21 1.43
N ARG A 237 17.64 -4.13 0.91
CA ARG A 237 18.37 -3.11 0.10
C ARG A 237 19.43 -2.36 0.91
N LEU A 238 19.22 -2.25 2.23
CA LEU A 238 20.20 -1.72 3.18
C LEU A 238 21.30 -2.73 3.56
N GLY A 239 21.23 -3.98 3.09
CA GLY A 239 22.17 -5.06 3.44
C GLY A 239 21.87 -5.74 4.78
N ASN A 240 20.77 -5.39 5.46
CA ASN A 240 20.38 -5.94 6.75
C ASN A 240 19.56 -7.23 6.57
N ALA A 241 20.17 -8.27 5.99
CA ALA A 241 19.49 -9.53 5.66
C ALA A 241 18.78 -10.18 6.87
N GLY A 242 19.37 -10.09 8.08
CA GLY A 242 18.75 -10.60 9.30
C GLY A 242 17.44 -9.89 9.66
N LYS A 243 17.42 -8.55 9.57
CA LYS A 243 16.21 -7.75 9.81
C LYS A 243 15.15 -8.00 8.74
N ALA A 244 15.57 -8.10 7.48
CA ALA A 244 14.68 -8.44 6.38
C ALA A 244 13.99 -9.79 6.62
N LYS A 245 14.76 -10.84 6.94
CA LYS A 245 14.22 -12.17 7.26
C LYS A 245 13.25 -12.13 8.44
N SER A 246 13.58 -11.40 9.50
CA SER A 246 12.71 -11.25 10.67
C SER A 246 11.38 -10.58 10.31
N ALA A 247 11.41 -9.50 9.52
CA ALA A 247 10.20 -8.81 9.07
C ALA A 247 9.33 -9.73 8.20
N LEU A 248 9.91 -10.47 7.24
CA LEU A 248 9.16 -11.46 6.44
C LEU A 248 8.52 -12.54 7.31
N GLN A 249 9.26 -13.11 8.26
CA GLN A 249 8.74 -14.11 9.20
C GLN A 249 7.58 -13.55 10.02
N GLN A 250 7.68 -12.29 10.46
CA GLN A 250 6.61 -11.62 11.18
C GLN A 250 5.33 -11.52 10.35
N VAL A 251 5.43 -11.14 9.07
CA VAL A 251 4.25 -11.09 8.17
C VAL A 251 3.59 -12.46 8.05
N VAL A 252 4.38 -13.51 7.83
CA VAL A 252 3.86 -14.88 7.68
C VAL A 252 3.20 -15.37 8.97
N ALA A 253 3.79 -15.09 10.12
CA ALA A 253 3.28 -15.55 11.41
C ALA A 253 2.02 -14.78 11.87
N GLN A 254 2.01 -13.46 11.69
CA GLN A 254 0.94 -12.60 12.21
C GLN A 254 -0.21 -12.38 11.21
N TYR A 255 0.07 -12.49 9.91
CA TYR A 255 -0.90 -12.18 8.85
C TYR A 255 -0.95 -13.27 7.75
N PRO A 256 -1.09 -14.57 8.09
CA PRO A 256 -0.93 -15.70 7.16
C PRO A 256 -1.87 -15.70 5.94
N GLY A 257 -3.02 -15.02 6.02
CA GLY A 257 -3.99 -14.91 4.92
C GLY A 257 -3.81 -13.69 4.01
N SER A 258 -2.81 -12.84 4.28
CA SER A 258 -2.57 -11.63 3.48
C SER A 258 -1.74 -11.92 2.23
N SER A 259 -1.93 -11.15 1.16
CA SER A 259 -1.06 -11.20 -0.02
C SER A 259 0.41 -10.94 0.34
N ALA A 260 0.66 -10.06 1.32
CA ALA A 260 2.00 -9.80 1.85
C ALA A 260 2.63 -11.07 2.46
N ALA A 261 1.86 -11.91 3.15
CA ALA A 261 2.36 -13.17 3.70
C ALA A 261 2.71 -14.18 2.60
N GLN A 262 1.91 -14.27 1.53
CA GLN A 262 2.22 -15.14 0.40
C GLN A 262 3.54 -14.73 -0.27
N LEU A 263 3.73 -13.42 -0.50
CA LEU A 263 4.99 -12.88 -1.02
C LEU A 263 6.15 -13.15 -0.05
N ALA A 264 5.94 -12.94 1.25
CA ALA A 264 6.97 -13.17 2.26
C ALA A 264 7.38 -14.64 2.38
N GLN A 265 6.45 -15.58 2.24
CA GLN A 265 6.75 -17.01 2.21
C GLN A 265 7.66 -17.37 1.03
N ARG A 266 7.34 -16.88 -0.17
CA ARG A 266 8.15 -17.09 -1.38
C ARG A 266 9.57 -16.54 -1.18
N ASP A 267 9.68 -15.31 -0.68
CA ASP A 267 10.98 -14.66 -0.49
C ASP A 267 11.80 -15.31 0.64
N LEU A 268 11.16 -15.86 1.67
CA LEU A 268 11.85 -16.65 2.70
C LEU A 268 12.40 -17.97 2.18
N GLN A 269 11.79 -18.56 1.15
CA GLN A 269 12.30 -19.77 0.51
C GLN A 269 13.54 -19.49 -0.34
N SER A 270 13.62 -18.32 -0.98
CA SER A 270 14.80 -17.93 -1.77
C SER A 270 15.99 -17.45 -0.92
N LEU A 271 15.77 -17.15 0.37
CA LEU A 271 16.79 -16.76 1.35
C LEU A 271 17.41 -17.95 2.12
N ARG A 272 16.98 -19.20 1.83
CA ARG A 272 17.53 -20.42 2.43
C ARG A 272 18.75 -20.89 1.67
#